data_AF-A0A3Q0H3C5-F1
#
_entry.id   AF-A0A3Q0H3C5-F1
#
_cell.length_a   1.000
_cell.length_b   1.000
_cell.length_c   1.000
_cell.angle_alpha   90.00
_cell.angle_beta   90.00
_cell.angle_gamma   90.00
#
_symmetry.space_group_name_H-M   'P 1'
#
loop_
_entity.id
_entity.type
_entity.pdbx_description
1 polymer ?
#
loop_
_entity_poly.entity_id
_entity_poly.type
_entity_poly.pdbx_seq_one_letter_code
_entity_poly.pdbx_strand_id
1 'polypeptide(L)'
;MATATSPSVFLPMVTGQIESAQFPEFDDLYCKYCFVYGHDWVPTTGLEEGISQITSKSGDAQQTLVWNFPIDITFKSTNPYGWPQIVLSVYGPDVFGNYVVRGYGAVRVPFTPGRHKRTIAMFVPESTSKLQKFTSWLTGRHPEFTDARVVAKGEG
;
A
#
# COMPACT_ATOMS: atom_id res chain seq x y z
N MET A 1 -3.05 31.52 -38.22
CA MET A 1 -2.35 30.35 -37.65
C MET A 1 -2.62 30.34 -36.15
N ALA A 2 -3.42 29.39 -35.66
CA ALA A 2 -3.57 29.20 -34.23
C ALA A 2 -2.28 28.56 -33.68
N THR A 3 -1.61 29.24 -32.76
CA THR A 3 -0.48 28.69 -32.01
C THR A 3 -1.01 27.52 -31.18
N ALA A 4 -0.60 26.29 -31.52
CA ALA A 4 -0.89 25.13 -30.70
C ALA A 4 -0.23 25.32 -29.34
N THR A 5 -1.04 25.55 -28.31
CA THR A 5 -0.57 25.64 -26.93
C THR A 5 -0.04 24.27 -26.54
N SER A 6 1.25 24.19 -26.22
CA SER A 6 1.87 22.97 -25.68
C SER A 6 1.05 22.49 -24.49
N PRO A 7 0.69 21.20 -24.38
CA PRO A 7 -0.04 20.71 -23.23
C PRO A 7 0.80 20.97 -21.97
N SER A 8 0.24 21.73 -21.03
CA SER A 8 0.87 21.99 -19.74
C SER A 8 0.93 20.68 -18.96
N VAL A 9 2.12 20.23 -18.61
CA VAL A 9 2.35 19.07 -17.74
C VAL A 9 2.74 19.55 -16.36
N PHE A 10 2.44 18.76 -15.34
CA PHE A 10 2.93 18.96 -13.98
C PHE A 10 3.65 17.69 -13.50
N LEU A 11 4.60 17.89 -12.56
CA LEU A 11 5.52 16.86 -12.11
C LEU A 11 5.47 16.68 -10.57
N PRO A 12 4.53 15.91 -10.02
CA PRO A 12 4.50 15.64 -8.59
C PRO A 12 5.64 14.70 -8.18
N MET A 13 6.47 15.15 -7.24
CA MET A 13 7.46 14.33 -6.56
C MET A 13 6.90 13.88 -5.22
N VAL A 14 6.94 12.58 -4.96
CA VAL A 14 6.46 11.96 -3.72
C VAL A 14 7.64 11.27 -3.04
N THR A 15 8.11 11.88 -1.95
CA THR A 15 9.17 11.33 -1.11
C THR A 15 8.67 11.17 0.32
N GLY A 16 9.09 10.09 0.98
CA GLY A 16 8.67 9.80 2.34
C GLY A 16 9.07 8.41 2.79
N GLN A 17 8.35 7.88 3.78
CA GLN A 17 8.58 6.55 4.30
C GLN A 17 7.33 5.97 4.94
N ILE A 18 7.23 4.64 4.94
CA ILE A 18 6.33 3.89 5.81
C ILE A 18 7.05 3.70 7.14
N GLU A 19 6.74 4.57 8.09
CA GLU A 19 7.43 4.66 9.38
C GLU A 19 7.20 3.40 10.22
N SER A 20 5.93 3.10 10.52
CA SER A 20 5.55 2.05 11.45
C SER A 20 4.11 1.58 11.29
N ALA A 21 3.75 0.48 11.94
CA ALA A 21 2.35 0.07 12.16
C ALA A 21 2.10 -0.52 13.55
N GLN A 22 0.82 -0.57 13.89
CA GLN A 22 0.31 -1.26 15.07
C GLN A 22 -0.59 -2.41 14.61
N PHE A 23 -0.18 -3.64 14.91
CA PHE A 23 -0.96 -4.85 14.69
C PHE A 23 -1.01 -5.64 16.00
N PRO A 24 -2.09 -5.52 16.80
CA PRO A 24 -2.15 -6.13 18.14
C PRO A 24 -1.92 -7.64 18.12
N GLU A 25 -2.50 -8.34 17.14
CA GLU A 25 -2.52 -9.81 17.07
C GLU A 25 -1.34 -10.43 16.32
N PHE A 26 -0.58 -9.64 15.56
CA PHE A 26 0.45 -10.17 14.65
C PHE A 26 1.83 -9.57 14.94
N ASP A 27 2.86 -10.36 14.69
CA ASP A 27 4.27 -9.98 14.80
C ASP A 27 5.05 -10.54 13.60
N ASP A 28 6.32 -10.19 13.48
CA ASP A 28 7.20 -10.58 12.36
C ASP A 28 6.59 -10.20 11.00
N LEU A 29 6.36 -8.89 10.82
CA LEU A 29 5.64 -8.36 9.66
C LEU A 29 6.57 -7.68 8.67
N TYR A 30 6.30 -7.87 7.38
CA TYR A 30 6.80 -7.00 6.31
C TYR A 30 5.62 -6.31 5.62
N CYS A 31 5.90 -5.17 5.00
CA CYS A 31 4.93 -4.46 4.18
C CYS A 31 5.37 -4.42 2.72
N LYS A 32 4.40 -4.51 1.82
CA LYS A 32 4.53 -4.21 0.40
C LYS A 32 3.72 -2.96 0.12
N TYR A 33 4.28 -2.03 -0.65
CA TYR A 33 3.51 -0.94 -1.24
C TYR A 33 3.47 -1.05 -2.75
N CYS A 34 2.42 -0.51 -3.36
CA CYS A 34 2.40 -0.18 -4.77
C CYS A 34 1.58 1.08 -5.03
N PHE A 35 1.92 1.80 -6.10
CA PHE A 35 1.14 2.94 -6.58
C PHE A 35 0.03 2.49 -7.53
N VAL A 36 -1.14 3.09 -7.38
CA VAL A 36 -2.28 2.98 -8.30
C VAL A 36 -2.66 4.38 -8.76
N TYR A 37 -2.78 4.56 -10.07
CA TYR A 37 -3.01 5.86 -10.69
C TYR A 37 -3.74 5.71 -12.03
N GLY A 38 -4.29 6.81 -12.55
CA GLY A 38 -5.02 6.87 -13.81
C GLY A 38 -4.12 6.79 -15.03
N HIS A 39 -4.70 6.55 -16.20
CA HIS A 39 -3.98 6.32 -17.46
C HIS A 39 -3.10 7.49 -17.95
N ASP A 40 -3.41 8.73 -17.53
CA ASP A 40 -2.63 9.92 -17.90
C ASP A 40 -1.35 10.07 -17.05
N TRP A 41 -1.28 9.36 -15.92
CA TRP A 41 -0.14 9.43 -15.01
C TRP A 41 0.97 8.51 -15.48
N VAL A 42 2.17 9.07 -15.63
CA VAL A 42 3.37 8.34 -16.04
C VAL A 42 4.43 8.46 -14.94
N PRO A 43 4.88 7.35 -14.33
CA PRO A 43 6.04 7.37 -13.46
C PRO A 43 7.29 7.66 -14.30
N THR A 44 8.07 8.65 -13.88
CA THR A 44 9.27 9.12 -14.61
C THR A 44 10.56 8.65 -13.95
N THR A 45 10.58 8.59 -12.61
CA THR A 45 11.71 8.14 -11.80
C THR A 45 11.21 7.52 -10.50
N GLY A 46 12.05 6.71 -9.86
CA GLY A 46 11.75 6.07 -8.57
C GLY A 46 11.07 4.71 -8.69
N LEU A 47 10.49 4.23 -7.60
CA LEU A 47 9.90 2.89 -7.50
C LEU A 47 8.37 2.95 -7.41
N GLU A 48 7.70 2.21 -8.29
CA GLU A 48 6.24 2.07 -8.28
C GLU A 48 5.75 1.07 -7.24
N GLU A 49 6.58 0.11 -6.86
CA GLU A 49 6.31 -0.85 -5.82
C GLU A 49 7.59 -1.18 -5.05
N GLY A 50 7.42 -1.61 -3.80
CA GLY A 50 8.53 -1.98 -2.92
C GLY A 50 8.09 -2.94 -1.84
N ILE A 51 9.03 -3.75 -1.37
CA ILE A 51 8.85 -4.70 -0.26
C ILE A 51 9.87 -4.35 0.83
N SER A 52 9.39 -4.19 2.06
CA SER A 52 10.24 -3.89 3.21
C SER A 52 10.96 -5.12 3.74
N GLN A 53 11.88 -4.90 4.66
CA GLN A 53 12.33 -5.94 5.58
C GLN A 53 11.19 -6.45 6.47
N ILE A 54 11.37 -7.65 7.02
CA ILE A 54 10.58 -8.15 8.15
C ILE A 54 11.04 -7.42 9.42
N THR A 55 10.09 -7.00 10.24
CA THR A 55 10.34 -6.35 11.53
C THR A 55 9.49 -7.01 12.60
N SER A 56 9.96 -7.00 13.84
CA SER A 56 9.24 -7.51 15.00
C SER A 56 8.84 -6.36 15.93
N LYS A 57 7.85 -6.58 16.79
CA LYS A 57 7.36 -5.58 17.74
C LYS A 57 8.49 -5.09 18.66
N SER A 58 8.49 -3.79 18.91
CA SER A 58 9.34 -3.21 19.96
C SER A 58 9.06 -3.87 21.31
N GLY A 59 10.09 -4.02 22.14
CA GLY A 59 9.96 -4.58 23.51
C GLY A 59 9.30 -3.62 24.52
N ASP A 60 8.89 -2.43 24.09
CA ASP A 60 8.24 -1.44 24.94
C ASP A 60 6.71 -1.67 25.01
N ALA A 61 6.03 -0.89 25.86
CA ALA A 61 4.58 -0.98 26.03
C ALA A 61 3.79 -0.62 24.76
N GLN A 62 4.42 0.01 23.77
CA GLN A 62 3.75 0.43 22.52
C GLN A 62 3.72 -0.69 21.48
N GLN A 63 4.57 -1.74 21.62
CA GLN A 63 4.57 -2.93 20.77
C GLN A 63 4.46 -2.57 19.27
N THR A 64 5.25 -1.59 18.84
CA THR A 64 5.17 -0.99 17.51
C THR A 64 6.12 -1.69 16.55
N LEU A 65 5.65 -1.93 15.33
CA LEU A 65 6.45 -2.46 14.24
C LEU A 65 7.04 -1.29 13.47
N VAL A 66 8.37 -1.21 13.39
CA VAL A 66 9.06 -0.10 12.71
C VAL A 66 9.72 -0.61 11.43
N TRP A 67 9.37 -0.02 10.29
CA TRP A 67 9.99 -0.32 9.01
C TRP A 67 10.89 0.80 8.51
N ASN A 68 10.50 2.07 8.68
CA ASN A 68 11.15 3.21 8.02
C ASN A 68 11.41 2.95 6.53
N PHE A 69 10.45 2.34 5.85
CA PHE A 69 10.64 1.85 4.48
C PHE A 69 10.45 2.99 3.48
N PRO A 70 11.47 3.35 2.67
CA PRO A 70 11.44 4.55 1.86
C PRO A 70 10.42 4.49 0.71
N ILE A 71 9.83 5.65 0.43
CA ILE A 71 9.00 5.92 -0.73
C ILE A 71 9.69 7.05 -1.51
N ASP A 72 9.94 6.82 -2.80
CA ASP A 72 10.49 7.82 -3.71
C ASP A 72 9.99 7.53 -5.12
N ILE A 73 9.18 8.44 -5.65
CA ILE A 73 8.66 8.39 -7.02
C ILE A 73 8.34 9.80 -7.54
N THR A 74 8.57 10.03 -8.83
CA THR A 74 8.13 11.25 -9.52
C THR A 74 7.20 10.89 -10.66
N PHE A 75 6.03 11.53 -10.68
CA PHE A 75 5.03 11.36 -11.73
C PHE A 75 5.05 12.53 -12.71
N LYS A 76 4.55 12.28 -13.91
CA LYS A 76 4.19 13.27 -14.92
C LYS A 76 2.74 13.07 -15.33
N SER A 77 2.00 14.16 -15.45
CA SER A 77 0.60 14.12 -15.89
C SER A 77 0.20 15.45 -16.55
N THR A 78 -0.83 15.40 -17.40
CA THR A 78 -1.50 16.55 -18.03
C THR A 78 -2.77 16.96 -17.29
N ASN A 79 -3.35 16.09 -16.45
CA ASN A 79 -4.57 16.38 -15.71
C ASN A 79 -4.68 15.58 -14.38
N PRO A 80 -5.35 16.12 -13.35
CA PRO A 80 -5.37 15.49 -12.02
C PRO A 80 -6.26 14.25 -11.89
N TYR A 81 -6.99 13.83 -12.94
CA TYR A 81 -7.90 12.68 -12.87
C TYR A 81 -7.14 11.37 -12.64
N GLY A 82 -7.67 10.50 -11.78
CA GLY A 82 -6.98 9.26 -11.39
C GLY A 82 -5.74 9.51 -10.53
N TRP A 83 -5.78 10.53 -9.68
CA TRP A 83 -4.68 10.92 -8.81
C TRP A 83 -4.01 9.74 -8.08
N PRO A 84 -2.67 9.70 -7.98
CA PRO A 84 -1.95 8.57 -7.41
C PRO A 84 -2.38 8.23 -5.98
N GLN A 85 -2.46 6.94 -5.72
CA GLN A 85 -2.74 6.36 -4.42
C GLN A 85 -1.67 5.33 -4.10
N ILE A 86 -1.33 5.22 -2.83
CA ILE A 86 -0.45 4.18 -2.30
C ILE A 86 -1.35 3.10 -1.71
N VAL A 87 -1.23 1.88 -2.22
CA VAL A 87 -1.82 0.69 -1.62
C VAL A 87 -0.74 -0.01 -0.79
N LEU A 88 -1.06 -0.32 0.45
CA LEU A 88 -0.23 -1.08 1.37
C LEU A 88 -0.84 -2.46 1.61
N SER A 89 0.01 -3.48 1.58
CA SER A 89 -0.30 -4.85 1.96
C SER A 89 0.70 -5.27 3.02
N VAL A 90 0.22 -5.71 4.18
CA VAL A 90 1.08 -6.20 5.28
C VAL A 90 0.96 -7.71 5.36
N TYR A 91 2.09 -8.39 5.49
CA TYR A 91 2.19 -9.84 5.52
C TYR A 91 2.89 -10.30 6.80
N GLY A 92 2.50 -11.47 7.30
CA GLY A 92 3.10 -12.08 8.49
C GLY A 92 2.88 -13.59 8.51
N PRO A 93 3.63 -14.32 9.35
CA PRO A 93 3.60 -15.78 9.40
C PRO A 93 2.25 -16.30 9.91
N ASP A 94 1.72 -17.35 9.28
CA ASP A 94 0.63 -18.16 9.82
C ASP A 94 1.16 -19.30 10.72
N VAL A 95 0.25 -20.12 11.25
CA VAL A 95 0.59 -21.24 12.15
C VAL A 95 1.48 -22.31 11.49
N PHE A 96 1.58 -22.31 10.16
CA PHE A 96 2.41 -23.22 9.38
C PHE A 96 3.70 -22.55 8.87
N GLY A 97 3.95 -21.30 9.25
CA GLY A 97 5.12 -20.52 8.84
C GLY A 97 5.01 -19.89 7.44
N ASN A 98 3.84 -19.95 6.80
CA ASN A 98 3.61 -19.27 5.52
C ASN A 98 3.35 -17.79 5.77
N TYR A 99 3.94 -16.90 4.97
CA TYR A 99 3.63 -15.47 5.05
C TYR A 99 2.34 -15.18 4.30
N VAL A 100 1.35 -14.70 5.04
CA VAL A 100 -0.01 -14.46 4.55
C VAL A 100 -0.41 -13.03 4.88
N VAL A 101 -1.37 -12.51 4.13
CA VAL A 101 -1.82 -11.13 4.32
C VAL A 101 -2.48 -10.94 5.70
N ARG A 102 -2.02 -9.92 6.41
CA ARG A 102 -2.54 -9.43 7.71
C ARG A 102 -3.32 -8.14 7.61
N GLY A 103 -3.29 -7.47 6.48
CA GLY A 103 -4.14 -6.33 6.21
C GLY A 103 -3.79 -5.62 4.91
N TYR A 104 -4.79 -4.98 4.33
CA TYR A 104 -4.65 -4.02 3.25
C TYR A 104 -5.06 -2.63 3.73
N GLY A 105 -4.46 -1.61 3.12
CA GLY A 105 -4.86 -0.23 3.30
C GLY A 105 -4.53 0.56 2.04
N ALA A 106 -5.19 1.68 1.84
CA ALA A 106 -4.82 2.61 0.78
C ALA A 106 -4.96 4.05 1.24
N VAL A 107 -4.13 4.92 0.67
CA VAL A 107 -4.18 6.36 0.90
C VAL A 107 -3.84 7.11 -0.37
N ARG A 108 -4.53 8.22 -0.62
CA ARG A 108 -4.18 9.11 -1.73
C ARG A 108 -2.92 9.90 -1.41
N VAL A 109 -2.09 10.12 -2.42
CA VAL A 109 -0.97 11.07 -2.33
C VAL A 109 -1.54 12.46 -2.00
N PRO A 110 -0.94 13.24 -1.08
CA PRO A 110 -1.43 14.58 -0.77
C PRO A 110 -1.47 15.51 -1.98
N PHE A 111 -2.56 16.27 -2.11
CA PHE A 111 -2.77 17.21 -3.22
C PHE A 111 -2.05 18.55 -3.03
N THR A 112 -1.56 18.83 -1.83
CA THR A 112 -0.85 20.07 -1.50
C THR A 112 0.63 19.78 -1.27
N PRO A 113 1.54 20.61 -1.81
CA PRO A 113 2.96 20.52 -1.49
C PRO A 113 3.21 20.66 0.01
N GLY A 114 4.20 19.92 0.53
CA GLY A 114 4.61 19.99 1.93
C GLY A 114 4.76 18.61 2.58
N ARG A 115 4.98 18.62 3.89
CA ARG A 115 5.14 17.41 4.69
C ARG A 115 3.79 16.96 5.24
N HIS A 116 3.44 15.70 5.01
CA HIS A 116 2.18 15.11 5.47
C HIS A 116 2.46 13.84 6.28
N LYS A 117 1.73 13.66 7.38
CA LYS A 117 1.66 12.39 8.11
C LYS A 117 0.24 11.83 7.96
N ARG A 118 0.13 10.56 7.58
CA ARG A 118 -1.13 9.85 7.37
C ARG A 118 -1.08 8.52 8.11
N THR A 119 -2.15 8.22 8.83
CA THR A 119 -2.40 6.90 9.42
C THR A 119 -3.42 6.19 8.56
N ILE A 120 -3.10 4.97 8.14
CA ILE A 120 -3.93 4.19 7.22
C ILE A 120 -4.60 3.10 8.04
N ALA A 121 -5.94 3.07 8.02
CA ALA A 121 -6.67 1.96 8.63
C ALA A 121 -6.44 0.70 7.79
N MET A 122 -6.04 -0.38 8.47
CA MET A 122 -5.78 -1.67 7.84
C MET A 122 -7.01 -2.54 7.98
N PHE A 123 -7.43 -3.19 6.89
CA PHE A 123 -8.56 -4.12 6.88
C PHE A 123 -8.16 -5.45 6.26
N VAL A 124 -8.73 -6.53 6.77
CA VAL A 124 -8.56 -7.87 6.20
C VAL A 124 -9.90 -8.27 5.59
N PRO A 125 -9.96 -8.66 4.30
CA PRO A 125 -11.17 -9.24 3.76
C PRO A 125 -11.46 -10.56 4.47
N GLU A 126 -12.53 -10.62 5.26
CA GLU A 126 -12.98 -11.88 5.83
C GLU A 126 -13.69 -12.72 4.76
N SER A 127 -13.19 -13.94 4.51
CA SER A 127 -13.82 -14.89 3.60
C SER A 127 -15.26 -15.21 4.05
N THR A 128 -16.21 -15.10 3.12
CA THR A 128 -17.67 -15.19 3.37
C THR A 128 -18.18 -16.60 3.72
N SER A 129 -17.33 -17.64 3.70
CA SER A 129 -17.75 -19.02 3.98
C SER A 129 -16.92 -19.70 5.07
N LYS A 130 -17.58 -20.18 6.14
CA LYS A 130 -16.96 -20.96 7.24
C LYS A 130 -16.28 -22.24 6.73
N LEU A 131 -16.81 -22.84 5.66
CA LEU A 131 -16.22 -24.01 4.98
C LEU A 131 -14.94 -23.66 4.21
N GLN A 132 -14.88 -22.46 3.62
CA GLN A 132 -13.67 -21.94 2.96
C GLN A 132 -12.60 -21.56 3.98
N LYS A 133 -12.98 -20.97 5.13
CA LYS A 133 -12.04 -20.72 6.25
C LYS A 133 -11.45 -22.03 6.81
N PHE A 134 -12.26 -23.08 6.97
CA PHE A 134 -11.78 -24.38 7.46
C PHE A 134 -10.90 -25.13 6.44
N THR A 135 -11.27 -25.13 5.16
CA THR A 135 -10.45 -25.77 4.10
C THR A 135 -9.18 -24.97 3.80
N SER A 136 -9.23 -23.64 3.84
CA SER A 136 -8.06 -22.74 3.72
C SER A 136 -7.08 -22.90 4.89
N TRP A 137 -7.60 -23.00 6.12
CA TRP A 137 -6.83 -23.36 7.31
C TRP A 137 -6.21 -24.77 7.21
N LEU A 138 -6.91 -25.76 6.65
CA LEU A 138 -6.39 -27.11 6.43
C LEU A 138 -5.39 -27.23 5.27
N THR A 139 -5.41 -26.30 4.30
CA THR A 139 -4.60 -26.39 3.07
C THR A 139 -3.52 -25.30 2.96
N GLY A 140 -3.45 -24.37 3.91
CA GLY A 140 -2.49 -23.26 3.93
C GLY A 140 -2.73 -22.20 2.83
N ARG A 141 -3.84 -22.29 2.08
CA ARG A 141 -4.16 -21.35 0.99
C ARG A 141 -5.11 -20.28 1.49
N HIS A 142 -4.57 -19.25 2.14
CA HIS A 142 -5.36 -18.09 2.54
C HIS A 142 -5.84 -17.33 1.29
N PRO A 143 -7.10 -16.88 1.25
CA PRO A 143 -7.57 -16.04 0.16
C PRO A 143 -6.84 -14.69 0.21
N GLU A 144 -5.81 -14.56 -0.61
CA GLU A 144 -5.18 -13.29 -0.93
C GLU A 144 -5.96 -12.62 -2.07
N PHE A 145 -5.98 -11.28 -2.12
CA PHE A 145 -6.46 -10.63 -3.33
C PHE A 145 -5.52 -11.02 -4.47
N THR A 146 -6.07 -11.56 -5.55
CA THR A 146 -5.32 -11.83 -6.78
C THR A 146 -4.69 -10.55 -7.33
N ASP A 147 -5.28 -9.40 -7.00
CA ASP A 147 -4.70 -8.06 -7.24
C ASP A 147 -5.03 -7.13 -6.06
N ALA A 148 -4.02 -6.81 -5.24
CA ALA A 148 -4.16 -5.86 -4.13
C ALA A 148 -4.61 -4.46 -4.60
N ARG A 149 -4.41 -4.11 -5.88
CA ARG A 149 -4.80 -2.82 -6.46
C ARG A 149 -6.32 -2.62 -6.48
N VAL A 150 -7.13 -3.67 -6.30
CA VAL A 150 -8.59 -3.56 -6.14
C VAL A 150 -8.97 -2.69 -4.93
N VAL A 151 -8.12 -2.64 -3.90
CA VAL A 151 -8.32 -1.79 -2.72
C VAL A 151 -8.40 -0.30 -3.07
N ALA A 152 -7.68 0.13 -4.11
CA ALA A 152 -7.73 1.51 -4.61
C ALA A 152 -8.88 1.77 -5.60
N LYS A 153 -9.58 0.73 -6.08
CA LYS A 153 -10.67 0.81 -7.06
C LYS A 153 -12.06 0.86 -6.42
N GLY A 154 -12.16 0.80 -5.09
CA GLY A 154 -13.43 0.95 -4.39
C GLY A 154 -14.01 2.34 -4.59
N GLU A 155 -15.01 2.47 -5.46
CA GLU A 155 -16.10 3.40 -5.21
C GLU A 155 -16.75 2.94 -3.89
N GLY A 156 -16.63 3.78 -2.86
CA GLY A 156 -17.49 3.66 -1.69
C GLY A 156 -18.91 4.04 -2.05
#